data_AF-A0A1G6V554-F1
#
_entry.id   AF-A0A1G6V554-F1
#
_cell.length_a   1.000
_cell.length_b   1.000
_cell.length_c   1.000
_cell.angle_alpha   90.00
_cell.angle_beta   90.00
_cell.angle_gamma   90.00
#
_symmetry.space_group_name_H-M   'P 1'
#
loop_
_entity.id
_entity.type
_entity.pdbx_description
1 polymer ?
#
loop_
_entity_poly.entity_id
_entity_poly.type
_entity_poly.pdbx_seq_one_letter_code
_entity_poly.pdbx_strand_id
1 'polypeptide(L)'
;MFDSHPSFQIDGNFGGTAGITEMLVLNRGELVDLLPALPAAWPNGSITGVRLRGGAEIDMIWRDGKLYSLQLRSVVGGSWILRHQQKEWRVTLSPISIYRF
;
A
#
# COMPACT_ATOMS: atom_id res chain seq x y z
N MET A 1 -14.67 -2.33 -18.37
CA MET A 1 -14.00 -3.63 -18.56
C MET A 1 -14.60 -4.59 -17.53
N PHE A 2 -14.98 -5.81 -17.92
CA PHE A 2 -15.67 -6.77 -17.03
C PHE A 2 -14.89 -8.09 -17.00
N ASP A 3 -14.79 -8.70 -15.81
CA ASP A 3 -14.26 -10.05 -15.66
C ASP A 3 -15.00 -11.08 -16.53
N SER A 4 -14.25 -12.06 -17.05
CA SER A 4 -14.64 -12.91 -18.17
C SER A 4 -14.66 -14.40 -17.82
N HIS A 5 -15.42 -14.77 -16.78
CA HIS A 5 -16.04 -16.10 -16.68
C HIS A 5 -17.47 -16.00 -17.25
N PRO A 6 -17.92 -16.85 -18.19
CA PRO A 6 -19.33 -16.84 -18.62
C PRO A 6 -20.23 -17.40 -17.51
N SER A 7 -21.30 -16.75 -17.05
CA SER A 7 -21.77 -15.36 -17.24
C SER A 7 -21.04 -14.35 -16.33
N PHE A 8 -21.06 -13.04 -16.65
CA PHE A 8 -20.47 -11.95 -15.83
C PHE A 8 -20.55 -12.18 -14.31
N GLN A 9 -19.41 -12.12 -13.64
CA GLN A 9 -19.30 -12.17 -12.19
C GLN A 9 -18.49 -10.95 -11.70
N ILE A 10 -18.96 -10.32 -10.62
CA ILE A 10 -18.37 -9.07 -10.13
C ILE A 10 -17.15 -9.32 -9.24
N ASP A 11 -17.02 -10.53 -8.71
CA ASP A 11 -15.96 -10.97 -7.81
C ASP A 11 -14.57 -10.87 -8.45
N GLY A 12 -14.39 -11.22 -9.73
CA GLY A 12 -13.10 -11.08 -10.41
C GLY A 12 -12.64 -9.63 -10.58
N ASN A 13 -13.54 -8.67 -10.77
CA ASN A 13 -13.18 -7.25 -10.84
C ASN A 13 -12.69 -6.72 -9.48
N PHE A 14 -13.39 -7.09 -8.40
CA PHE A 14 -12.99 -6.71 -7.05
C PHE A 14 -11.73 -7.45 -6.61
N GLY A 15 -11.61 -8.73 -6.92
CA GLY A 15 -10.43 -9.54 -6.66
C GLY A 15 -9.19 -9.02 -7.38
N GLY A 16 -9.31 -8.65 -8.66
CA GLY A 16 -8.20 -8.05 -9.41
C GLY A 16 -7.74 -6.72 -8.82
N THR A 17 -8.69 -5.86 -8.42
CA THR A 17 -8.38 -4.56 -7.78
C THR A 17 -7.70 -4.74 -6.42
N ALA A 18 -8.21 -5.66 -5.60
CA ALA A 18 -7.61 -6.02 -4.32
C ALA A 18 -6.20 -6.60 -4.51
N GLY A 19 -6.03 -7.51 -5.46
CA GLY A 19 -4.73 -8.12 -5.77
C GLY A 19 -3.69 -7.09 -6.22
N ILE A 20 -4.07 -6.14 -7.08
CA ILE A 20 -3.18 -5.03 -7.47
C ILE A 20 -2.79 -4.18 -6.26
N THR A 21 -3.75 -3.89 -5.39
CA THR A 21 -3.49 -3.12 -4.17
C THR A 21 -2.53 -3.87 -3.24
N GLU A 22 -2.76 -5.17 -2.99
CA GLU A 22 -1.95 -6.00 -2.10
C GLU A 22 -0.54 -6.30 -2.64
N MET A 23 -0.33 -6.31 -3.97
CA MET A 23 1.01 -6.36 -4.56
C MET A 23 1.85 -5.13 -4.20
N LEU A 24 1.21 -3.98 -4.00
CA LEU A 24 1.85 -2.69 -3.75
C LEU A 24 1.89 -2.34 -2.25
N VAL A 25 0.85 -2.65 -1.50
CA VAL A 25 0.73 -2.38 -0.06
C VAL A 25 -0.02 -3.53 0.60
N LEU A 26 0.64 -4.23 1.52
CA LEU A 26 0.00 -5.27 2.31
C LEU A 26 0.04 -4.93 3.80
N ASN A 27 -1.12 -4.81 4.43
CA ASN A 27 -1.25 -4.41 5.82
C ASN A 27 -1.71 -5.57 6.72
N ARG A 28 -0.87 -5.93 7.70
CA ARG A 28 -1.11 -6.98 8.70
C ARG A 28 -0.89 -6.43 10.10
N GLY A 29 -1.96 -5.92 10.70
CA GLY A 29 -1.88 -5.22 11.98
C GLY A 29 -1.11 -3.91 11.84
N GLU A 30 -0.09 -3.71 12.66
CA GLU A 30 0.79 -2.53 12.61
C GLU A 30 1.86 -2.62 11.49
N LEU A 31 2.08 -3.82 10.94
CA LEU A 31 3.04 -4.03 9.87
C LEU A 31 2.43 -3.67 8.52
N VAL A 32 3.15 -2.84 7.77
CA VAL A 32 2.82 -2.43 6.40
C VAL A 32 4.00 -2.82 5.51
N ASP A 33 3.80 -3.85 4.70
CA ASP A 33 4.74 -4.17 3.63
C ASP A 33 4.52 -3.22 2.45
N LEU A 34 5.59 -2.56 2.04
CA LEU A 34 5.64 -1.65 0.92
C LEU A 34 6.27 -2.37 -0.27
N LEU A 35 5.59 -2.33 -1.40
CA LEU A 35 6.00 -2.98 -2.65
C LEU A 35 6.36 -4.48 -2.47
N PRO A 36 5.60 -5.27 -1.68
CA PRO A 36 5.97 -6.66 -1.36
C PRO A 36 6.08 -7.57 -2.58
N ALA A 37 5.31 -7.28 -3.63
CA ALA A 37 5.27 -8.06 -4.86
C ALA A 37 5.17 -7.14 -6.09
N LEU A 38 5.91 -6.03 -6.10
CA LEU A 38 5.96 -5.11 -7.23
C LEU A 38 6.36 -5.86 -8.52
N PRO A 39 5.52 -5.87 -9.57
CA PRO A 39 5.88 -6.50 -10.83
C PRO A 39 7.10 -5.83 -11.47
N ALA A 40 8.04 -6.63 -11.98
CA ALA A 40 9.22 -6.11 -12.69
C ALA A 40 8.86 -5.25 -13.92
N ALA A 41 7.66 -5.45 -14.49
CA ALA A 41 7.12 -4.63 -15.58
C ALA A 41 6.74 -3.20 -15.16
N TRP A 42 6.68 -2.89 -13.86
CA TRP A 42 6.32 -1.57 -13.31
C TRP A 42 7.52 -0.94 -12.59
N PRO A 43 8.62 -0.62 -13.29
CA PRO A 43 9.82 -0.09 -12.65
C PRO A 43 9.59 1.27 -11.98
N ASN A 44 8.64 2.06 -12.49
CA ASN A 44 8.30 3.38 -11.99
C ASN A 44 6.78 3.50 -11.83
N GLY A 45 6.32 4.19 -10.80
CA GLY A 45 4.90 4.43 -10.60
C GLY A 45 4.58 5.06 -9.25
N SER A 46 3.29 5.18 -9.00
CA SER A 46 2.75 5.72 -7.75
C SER A 46 1.41 5.10 -7.43
N ILE A 47 1.08 5.05 -6.14
CA ILE A 47 -0.24 4.71 -5.62
C ILE A 47 -0.61 5.69 -4.51
N THR A 48 -1.86 6.14 -4.48
CA THR A 48 -2.34 7.15 -3.52
C THR A 48 -3.70 6.75 -2.95
N GLY A 49 -3.97 7.16 -1.72
CA GLY A 49 -5.26 6.97 -1.05
C GLY A 49 -5.49 5.55 -0.54
N VAL A 50 -4.44 4.74 -0.38
CA VAL A 50 -4.59 3.37 0.13
C VAL A 50 -4.85 3.43 1.62
N ARG A 51 -6.02 2.96 2.04
CA ARG A 51 -6.40 2.92 3.45
C ARG A 51 -5.84 1.68 4.13
N LEU A 52 -5.25 1.89 5.29
CA LEU A 52 -4.74 0.86 6.17
C LEU A 52 -5.75 0.59 7.29
N ARG A 53 -5.77 -0.65 7.79
CA ARG A 53 -6.47 -0.99 9.02
C ARG A 53 -5.83 -0.21 10.17
N GLY A 54 -6.63 0.39 11.03
CA GLY A 54 -6.15 1.29 12.09
C GLY A 54 -6.25 2.79 11.77
N GLY A 55 -6.86 3.16 10.63
CA GLY A 55 -7.24 4.55 10.36
C GLY A 55 -6.13 5.43 9.81
N ALA A 56 -5.17 4.81 9.10
CA ALA A 56 -4.16 5.51 8.34
C ALA A 56 -4.38 5.38 6.83
N GLU A 57 -3.77 6.28 6.08
CA GLU A 57 -3.76 6.33 4.63
C GLU A 57 -2.31 6.48 4.15
N ILE A 58 -1.96 5.76 3.09
CA ILE A 58 -0.60 5.74 2.55
C ILE A 58 -0.60 6.14 1.07
N ASP A 59 0.34 7.02 0.73
CA ASP A 59 0.71 7.37 -0.64
C ASP A 59 2.18 6.99 -0.84
N MET A 60 2.50 6.44 -2.01
CA MET A 60 3.87 6.03 -2.35
C MET A 60 4.21 6.35 -3.79
N ILE A 61 5.49 6.62 -4.02
CA ILE A 61 6.11 6.70 -5.33
C ILE A 61 7.29 5.74 -5.33
N TRP A 62 7.50 5.02 -6.42
CA TRP A 62 8.67 4.17 -6.62
C TRP A 62 9.35 4.48 -7.95
N ARG A 63 10.67 4.24 -7.96
CA ARG A 63 11.54 4.38 -9.14
C ARG A 63 12.54 3.25 -9.18
N ASP A 64 12.81 2.75 -10.37
CA ASP A 64 13.71 1.61 -10.62
C ASP A 64 13.43 0.41 -9.67
N GLY A 65 12.16 0.11 -9.45
CA GLY A 65 11.69 -0.97 -8.58
C GLY A 65 11.91 -0.74 -7.09
N LYS A 66 12.21 0.49 -6.66
CA LYS A 66 12.51 0.83 -5.26
C LYS A 66 11.61 1.96 -4.78
N LEU A 67 11.19 1.87 -3.51
CA LEU A 67 10.50 2.96 -2.84
C LEU A 67 11.33 4.26 -2.93
N TYR A 68 10.72 5.30 -3.51
CA TYR A 68 11.34 6.61 -3.72
C TYR A 68 10.86 7.63 -2.68
N SER A 69 9.56 7.65 -2.38
CA SER A 69 8.99 8.49 -1.33
C SER A 69 7.70 7.89 -0.80
N LEU A 70 7.39 8.22 0.45
CA LEU A 70 6.17 7.77 1.12
C LEU A 70 5.55 8.89 1.97
N GLN A 71 4.22 8.92 2.00
CA GLN A 71 3.45 9.69 2.97
C GLN A 71 2.51 8.75 3.71
N LEU A 72 2.60 8.73 5.04
CA LEU A 72 1.63 8.05 5.91
C LEU A 72 0.86 9.11 6.71
N ARG A 73 -0.45 9.18 6.50
CA ARG A 73 -1.36 10.06 7.25
C ARG A 73 -2.12 9.21 8.24
N SER A 74 -2.23 9.62 9.50
CA SER A 74 -3.10 8.93 10.46
C SER A 74 -4.02 9.92 11.16
N VAL A 75 -5.32 9.63 11.14
CA VAL A 75 -6.32 10.42 11.89
C VAL A 75 -6.30 10.03 13.36
N VAL A 76 -6.02 8.76 13.66
CA VAL A 76 -6.05 8.19 15.02
C VAL A 76 -4.66 8.19 15.68
N GLY A 77 -3.59 8.33 14.90
CA GLY A 77 -2.21 8.13 15.35
C GLY A 77 -1.77 6.67 15.25
N GLY A 78 -0.95 6.22 16.21
CA GLY A 78 -0.55 4.82 16.37
C GLY A 78 0.89 4.53 15.98
N SER A 79 1.30 3.29 16.24
CA SER A 79 2.61 2.76 15.90
C SER A 79 2.52 1.93 14.64
N TRP A 80 3.42 2.19 13.70
CA TRP A 80 3.46 1.58 12.39
C TRP A 80 4.86 1.04 12.13
N ILE A 81 4.92 -0.17 11.57
CA ILE A 81 6.16 -0.75 11.09
C ILE A 81 6.07 -0.75 9.57
N LEU A 82 6.81 0.14 8.94
CA LEU A 82 6.91 0.21 7.49
C LEU A 82 8.07 -0.69 7.05
N ARG A 83 7.83 -1.65 6.17
CA ARG A 83 8.86 -2.57 5.68
C ARG A 83 8.96 -2.53 4.18
N HIS A 84 10.19 -2.36 3.68
CA HIS A 84 10.51 -2.47 2.26
C HIS A 84 11.79 -3.29 2.10
N GLN A 85 11.69 -4.46 1.47
CA GLN A 85 12.78 -5.41 1.34
C GLN A 85 13.38 -5.76 2.73
N GLN A 86 14.66 -5.48 2.96
CA GLN A 86 15.36 -5.73 4.23
C GLN A 86 15.36 -4.52 5.19
N LYS A 87 14.65 -3.44 4.85
CA LYS A 87 14.58 -2.22 5.67
C LYS A 87 13.26 -2.14 6.42
N GLU A 88 13.35 -1.73 7.67
CA GLU A 88 12.19 -1.46 8.53
C GLU A 88 12.30 -0.07 9.17
N TRP A 89 11.20 0.67 9.16
CA TRP A 89 11.05 1.94 9.87
C TRP A 89 9.92 1.82 10.88
N ARG A 90 10.22 2.10 12.15
CA ARG A 90 9.22 2.23 13.20
C ARG A 90 8.80 3.68 13.28
N VAL A 91 7.52 3.94 13.04
CA VAL A 91 6.93 5.28 13.00
C VAL A 91 5.84 5.35 14.04
N THR A 92 5.94 6.30 14.96
CA THR A 92 4.86 6.63 15.89
C THR A 92 4.25 7.95 15.45
N LEU A 93 2.94 7.93 15.20
CA LEU A 93 2.16 9.09 14.79
C LEU A 93 1.23 9.53 15.92
N SER A 94 1.14 10.83 16.16
CA SER A 94 0.03 11.40 16.93
C SER A 94 -1.25 11.43 16.09
N PRO A 95 -2.44 11.59 16.68
CA PRO A 95 -3.65 11.89 15.92
C PRO A 95 -3.44 13.09 14.98
N ILE A 96 -4.05 13.03 13.80
CA ILE A 96 -4.01 14.07 12.76
C ILE A 96 -2.56 14.47 12.41
N SER A 97 -1.72 13.48 12.14
CA SER A 97 -0.33 13.71 11.78
C SER A 97 0.08 12.98 10.50
N ILE A 98 1.23 13.40 9.98
CA ILE A 98 1.77 12.95 8.71
C ILE A 98 3.23 12.61 8.90
N TYR A 99 3.61 11.38 8.55
CA TYR A 99 4.99 10.96 8.37
C TYR A 99 5.38 11.03 6.90
N ARG A 100 6.63 11.42 6.64
CA ARG A 100 7.23 11.48 5.30
C ARG A 100 8.59 10.80 5.34
N PHE A 101 8.83 10.00 4.32
CA PHE A 101 10.11 9.37 4.01
C PHE A 101 10.53 9.79 2.61
#